data_AF-A0A351GIA1-F1
#
_entry.id   AF-A0A351GIA1-F1
#
_cell.length_a   1.000
_cell.length_b   1.000
_cell.length_c   1.000
_cell.angle_alpha   90.00
_cell.angle_beta   90.00
_cell.angle_gamma   90.00
#
_symmetry.space_group_name_H-M   'P 1'
#
loop_
_entity.id
_entity.type
_entity.pdbx_description
1 polymer ?
#
loop_
_entity_poly.entity_id
_entity_poly.type
_entity_poly.pdbx_seq_one_letter_code
_entity_poly.pdbx_strand_id
1 'polypeptide(L)'
;MIDLNKDTYDLKPTADREHILEQLDDYQIFRHYIQEDFELSKAFNSPLRKDSVPSFNIFYASNNGKLMYKDLATEDRGDCFMFVQKLFGFVKYFDAIRKICTDFNLTNLQFTPIGNIPDK
;
A
#
# COMPACT_ATOMS: atom_id res chain seq x y z
N MET A 1 -4.84 -38.88 7.67
CA MET A 1 -4.06 -37.63 7.73
C MET A 1 -4.99 -36.53 7.25
N ILE A 2 -5.30 -35.58 8.12
CA ILE A 2 -6.16 -34.45 7.78
C ILE A 2 -5.32 -33.53 6.90
N ASP A 3 -5.82 -33.22 5.72
CA ASP A 3 -5.19 -32.29 4.80
C ASP A 3 -5.36 -30.87 5.38
N LEU A 4 -4.35 -30.40 6.11
CA LEU A 4 -4.32 -29.12 6.83
C LEU A 4 -4.24 -27.89 5.90
N ASN A 5 -4.35 -28.08 4.58
CA ASN A 5 -4.15 -27.04 3.58
C ASN A 5 -5.35 -26.82 2.64
N LYS A 6 -6.59 -27.03 3.12
CA LYS A 6 -7.80 -26.66 2.35
C LYS A 6 -8.63 -25.49 2.91
N ASP A 7 -8.30 -24.99 4.10
CA ASP A 7 -9.10 -23.94 4.76
C ASP A 7 -8.24 -22.76 5.24
N THR A 8 -7.28 -22.29 4.45
CA THR A 8 -6.87 -20.88 4.61
C THR A 8 -7.98 -20.04 4.01
N TYR A 9 -9.02 -19.79 4.81
CA TYR A 9 -10.06 -18.81 4.54
C TYR A 9 -9.42 -17.59 3.88
N ASP A 10 -9.82 -17.29 2.63
CA ASP A 10 -9.46 -16.04 1.95
C ASP A 10 -10.14 -14.92 2.76
N LEU A 11 -9.51 -14.52 3.87
CA LEU A 11 -9.95 -13.39 4.66
C LEU A 11 -9.69 -12.17 3.79
N LYS A 12 -10.74 -11.66 3.16
CA LYS A 12 -10.76 -10.32 2.56
C LYS A 12 -11.12 -9.35 3.69
N PRO A 13 -10.20 -8.47 4.11
CA PRO A 13 -10.49 -7.34 4.97
C PRO A 13 -11.64 -6.58 4.38
N THR A 14 -12.55 -6.23 5.26
CA THR A 14 -13.61 -5.30 4.93
C THR A 14 -13.05 -3.89 4.78
N ALA A 15 -11.82 -3.65 5.28
CA ALA A 15 -11.03 -2.49 4.91
C ALA A 15 -10.57 -2.56 3.46
N ASP A 16 -11.07 -1.62 2.69
CA ASP A 16 -10.53 -1.17 1.44
C ASP A 16 -9.68 0.09 1.64
N ARG A 17 -9.30 0.69 0.53
CA ARG A 17 -8.50 1.91 0.48
C ARG A 17 -9.21 3.06 1.21
N GLU A 18 -10.52 3.14 1.08
CA GLU A 18 -11.35 4.23 1.57
C GLU A 18 -11.35 4.27 3.10
N HIS A 19 -11.56 3.13 3.76
CA HIS A 19 -11.53 3.06 5.23
C HIS A 19 -10.17 3.39 5.85
N ILE A 20 -9.07 3.11 5.13
CA ILE A 20 -7.73 3.53 5.57
C ILE A 20 -7.61 5.05 5.45
N LEU A 21 -8.09 5.62 4.34
CA LEU A 21 -8.00 7.06 4.07
C LEU A 21 -8.91 7.93 4.96
N GLU A 22 -9.87 7.34 5.66
CA GLU A 22 -10.63 8.01 6.73
C GLU A 22 -9.78 8.26 7.99
N GLN A 23 -8.69 7.52 8.17
CA GLN A 23 -7.86 7.53 9.38
C GLN A 23 -6.44 8.04 9.13
N LEU A 24 -5.94 7.86 7.91
CA LEU A 24 -4.60 8.21 7.50
C LEU A 24 -4.62 8.98 6.19
N ASP A 25 -3.81 10.02 6.06
CA ASP A 25 -3.53 10.62 4.77
C ASP A 25 -2.39 9.89 4.03
N ASP A 26 -2.23 10.18 2.73
CA ASP A 26 -1.16 9.58 1.93
C ASP A 26 0.24 9.90 2.49
N TYR A 27 0.42 11.07 3.10
CA TYR A 27 1.72 11.51 3.62
C TYR A 27 2.15 10.65 4.80
N GLN A 28 1.24 10.37 5.73
CA GLN A 28 1.47 9.48 6.86
C GLN A 28 1.89 8.08 6.38
N ILE A 29 1.24 7.55 5.35
CA ILE A 29 1.59 6.24 4.78
C ILE A 29 2.99 6.29 4.14
N PHE A 30 3.27 7.24 3.24
CA PHE A 30 4.60 7.38 2.64
C PHE A 30 5.70 7.54 3.69
N ARG A 31 5.49 8.42 4.67
CA ARG A 31 6.47 8.74 5.71
C ARG A 31 6.75 7.56 6.65
N HIS A 32 5.78 6.68 6.88
CA HIS A 32 5.99 5.49 7.69
C HIS A 32 6.95 4.49 7.01
N TYR A 33 6.85 4.32 5.69
CA TYR A 33 7.59 3.30 4.96
C TYR A 33 8.90 3.79 4.32
N ILE A 34 9.06 5.10 4.12
CA ILE A 34 10.31 5.70 3.65
C ILE A 34 11.18 6.00 4.88
N GLN A 35 12.27 5.26 5.04
CA GLN A 35 13.16 5.33 6.21
C GLN A 35 14.14 6.52 6.18
N GLU A 36 14.05 7.36 5.16
CA GLU A 36 14.89 8.54 4.95
C GLU A 36 14.02 9.80 4.93
N ASP A 37 14.62 10.95 5.26
CA ASP A 37 13.93 12.23 5.09
C ASP A 37 13.70 12.53 3.61
N PHE A 38 12.49 12.97 3.29
CA PHE A 38 12.14 13.46 1.96
C PHE A 38 11.35 14.77 2.06
N GLU A 39 11.50 15.59 1.04
CA GLU A 39 10.70 16.79 0.81
C GLU A 39 9.77 16.53 -0.38
N LEU A 40 8.54 17.03 -0.30
CA LEU A 40 7.61 16.93 -1.42
C LEU A 40 8.17 17.64 -2.66
N SER A 41 7.93 17.05 -3.83
CA SER A 41 8.37 17.50 -5.15
C SER A 41 9.89 17.59 -5.35
N LYS A 42 10.68 17.04 -4.42
CA LYS A 42 12.14 16.93 -4.53
C LYS A 42 12.53 15.47 -4.72
N ALA A 43 13.46 15.22 -5.63
CA ALA A 43 13.95 13.87 -5.88
C ALA A 43 14.93 13.42 -4.79
N PHE A 44 14.81 12.16 -4.40
CA PHE A 44 15.71 11.42 -3.51
C PHE A 44 15.95 10.01 -4.08
N ASN A 45 16.79 9.23 -3.41
CA ASN A 45 17.11 7.86 -3.82
C ASN A 45 15.87 6.97 -3.70
N SER A 46 15.67 6.08 -4.66
CA SER A 46 14.47 5.27 -4.76
C SER A 46 14.35 4.30 -3.58
N PRO A 47 13.27 4.32 -2.78
CA PRO A 47 13.05 3.30 -1.76
C PRO A 47 12.79 1.90 -2.34
N LEU A 48 12.47 1.82 -3.65
CA LEU A 48 12.06 0.60 -4.32
C LEU A 48 13.23 -0.16 -4.98
N ARG A 49 14.43 0.44 -5.03
CA ARG A 49 15.62 -0.16 -5.65
C ARG A 49 16.88 0.58 -5.20
N LYS A 50 18.05 -0.06 -5.32
CA LYS A 50 19.32 0.65 -5.10
C LYS A 50 19.60 1.60 -6.26
N ASP A 51 19.93 2.84 -5.95
CA ASP A 51 20.42 3.84 -6.90
C ASP A 51 21.46 4.76 -6.28
N SER A 52 22.23 5.44 -7.14
CA SER A 52 23.26 6.41 -6.76
C SER A 52 22.92 7.83 -7.23
N VAL A 53 21.86 7.98 -8.01
CA VAL A 53 21.37 9.26 -8.54
C VAL A 53 19.91 9.39 -8.11
N PRO A 54 19.56 10.42 -7.33
CA PRO A 54 18.18 10.70 -6.95
C PRO A 54 17.24 10.76 -8.15
N SER A 55 16.17 9.98 -8.12
CA SER A 55 15.17 9.95 -9.19
C SER A 55 13.74 9.76 -8.71
N PHE A 56 13.56 9.46 -7.42
CA PHE A 56 12.25 9.19 -6.84
C PHE A 56 11.73 10.43 -6.13
N ASN A 57 10.51 10.86 -6.41
CA ASN A 57 9.88 11.97 -5.71
C ASN A 57 8.45 11.62 -5.29
N ILE A 58 7.99 12.24 -4.21
CA ILE A 58 6.58 12.26 -3.78
C ILE A 58 6.04 13.65 -4.09
N PHE A 59 4.92 13.75 -4.81
CA PHE A 59 4.34 15.04 -5.21
C PHE A 59 2.82 15.03 -5.04
N TYR A 60 2.23 16.22 -4.91
CA TYR A 60 0.78 16.38 -4.88
C TYR A 60 0.20 16.41 -6.30
N ALA A 61 -0.59 15.40 -6.64
CA ALA A 61 -1.27 15.29 -7.92
C ALA A 61 -2.59 16.06 -7.87
N SER A 62 -2.58 17.33 -8.29
CA SER A 62 -3.74 18.25 -8.21
C SER A 62 -4.99 17.74 -8.92
N ASN A 63 -4.82 17.01 -10.03
CA ASN A 63 -5.91 16.38 -10.78
C ASN A 63 -6.63 15.28 -10.00
N ASN A 64 -5.94 14.63 -9.06
CA ASN A 64 -6.44 13.48 -8.32
C ASN A 64 -6.65 13.79 -6.82
N GLY A 65 -6.25 14.99 -6.36
CA GLY A 65 -6.39 15.42 -4.97
C GLY A 65 -5.61 14.57 -3.96
N LYS A 66 -4.49 13.94 -4.38
CA LYS A 66 -3.75 12.97 -3.55
C LYS A 66 -2.24 13.05 -3.77
N LEU A 67 -1.46 12.53 -2.82
CA LEU A 67 -0.01 12.37 -3.05
C LEU A 67 0.25 11.13 -3.91
N MET A 68 1.23 11.27 -4.80
CA MET A 68 1.72 10.19 -5.67
C MET A 68 3.23 10.16 -5.65
N TYR A 69 3.80 8.99 -5.94
CA TYR A 69 5.22 8.87 -6.24
C TYR A 69 5.47 8.85 -7.75
N LYS A 70 6.64 9.32 -8.15
CA LYS A 70 7.22 9.07 -9.48
C LYS A 70 8.70 8.73 -9.35
N ASP A 71 9.11 7.63 -9.97
CA ASP A 71 10.53 7.31 -10.21
C ASP A 71 10.89 7.70 -11.66
N LEU A 72 11.67 8.77 -11.81
CA LEU A 72 12.08 9.32 -13.11
C LEU A 72 13.05 8.41 -13.86
N ALA A 73 13.72 7.47 -13.20
CA ALA A 73 14.66 6.57 -13.87
C ALA A 73 13.95 5.38 -14.53
N THR A 74 12.80 4.97 -13.99
CA THR A 74 12.02 3.81 -14.49
C THR A 74 10.69 4.22 -15.11
N GLU A 75 10.32 5.50 -15.00
CA GLU A 75 8.99 6.05 -15.30
C GLU A 75 7.84 5.40 -14.51
N ASP A 76 8.16 4.64 -13.46
CA ASP A 76 7.15 4.05 -12.58
C ASP A 76 6.50 5.12 -11.70
N ARG A 77 5.20 4.95 -11.46
CA ARG A 77 4.41 5.89 -10.67
C ARG A 77 3.22 5.20 -10.03
N GLY A 78 2.76 5.76 -8.93
CA GLY A 78 1.62 5.20 -8.21
C GLY A 78 1.25 6.03 -6.98
N ASP A 79 0.23 5.58 -6.29
CA ASP A 79 -0.14 6.13 -4.99
C ASP A 79 0.57 5.40 -3.83
N CYS A 80 0.26 5.79 -2.60
CA CYS A 80 0.86 5.23 -1.39
C CYS A 80 0.62 3.71 -1.25
N PHE A 81 -0.52 3.18 -1.70
CA PHE A 81 -0.83 1.75 -1.63
C PHE A 81 -0.04 0.94 -2.67
N MET A 82 0.04 1.44 -3.90
CA MET A 82 0.90 0.85 -4.94
C MET A 82 2.38 0.89 -4.52
N PHE A 83 2.80 1.97 -3.87
CA PHE A 83 4.14 2.09 -3.30
C PHE A 83 4.42 0.98 -2.28
N VAL A 84 3.54 0.78 -1.28
CA VAL A 84 3.69 -0.29 -0.29
C VAL A 84 3.67 -1.67 -0.96
N GLN A 85 2.77 -1.89 -1.94
CA GLN A 85 2.73 -3.12 -2.70
C GLN A 85 4.09 -3.45 -3.33
N LYS A 86 4.70 -2.46 -4.00
CA LYS A 86 5.99 -2.62 -4.67
C LYS A 86 7.14 -2.74 -3.69
N LEU A 87 7.13 -1.97 -2.61
CA LEU A 87 8.17 -1.99 -1.58
C LEU A 87 8.35 -3.39 -0.97
N PHE A 88 7.25 -4.11 -0.77
CA PHE A 88 7.26 -5.47 -0.21
C PHE A 88 7.15 -6.58 -1.26
N GLY A 89 7.12 -6.25 -2.56
CA GLY A 89 7.02 -7.23 -3.64
C GLY A 89 5.71 -8.04 -3.63
N PHE A 90 4.61 -7.46 -3.16
CA PHE A 90 3.32 -8.14 -3.08
C PHE A 90 2.68 -8.32 -4.46
N VAL A 91 2.32 -9.56 -4.79
CA VAL A 91 1.60 -9.88 -6.03
C VAL A 91 0.18 -9.33 -5.99
N LYS A 92 -0.51 -9.45 -4.86
CA LYS A 92 -1.89 -8.96 -4.68
C LYS A 92 -1.87 -7.58 -4.03
N TYR A 93 -2.61 -6.62 -4.60
CA TYR A 93 -2.85 -5.31 -3.98
C TYR A 93 -3.40 -5.43 -2.55
N PHE A 94 -4.20 -6.46 -2.33
CA PHE A 94 -4.80 -6.77 -1.04
C PHE A 94 -3.75 -6.97 0.08
N ASP A 95 -2.59 -7.55 -0.20
CA ASP A 95 -1.54 -7.72 0.81
C ASP A 95 -0.94 -6.38 1.27
N ALA A 96 -0.91 -5.37 0.41
CA ALA A 96 -0.46 -4.03 0.78
C ALA A 96 -1.43 -3.36 1.76
N ILE A 97 -2.75 -3.51 1.51
CA ILE A 97 -3.80 -3.04 2.42
C ILE A 97 -3.65 -3.69 3.80
N ARG A 98 -3.50 -5.02 3.85
CA ARG A 98 -3.28 -5.76 5.09
C ARG A 98 -2.03 -5.30 5.84
N LYS A 99 -0.94 -5.04 5.11
CA LYS A 99 0.32 -4.54 5.68
C LYS A 99 0.13 -3.17 6.32
N ILE A 100 -0.51 -2.24 5.63
CA ILE A 100 -0.83 -0.90 6.18
C ILE A 100 -1.72 -1.00 7.41
N CYS A 101 -2.81 -1.78 7.36
CA CYS A 101 -3.68 -1.94 8.52
C CYS A 101 -2.93 -2.50 9.73
N THR A 102 -2.05 -3.48 9.51
CA THR A 102 -1.27 -4.10 10.59
C THR A 102 -0.28 -3.12 11.19
N ASP A 103 0.51 -2.44 10.35
CA ASP A 103 1.60 -1.57 10.82
C ASP A 103 1.11 -0.30 11.52
N PHE A 104 -0.07 0.19 11.12
CA PHE A 104 -0.73 1.33 11.77
C PHE A 104 -1.71 0.92 12.88
N ASN A 105 -1.78 -0.37 13.23
CA ASN A 105 -2.72 -0.90 14.23
C ASN A 105 -4.19 -0.52 13.97
N LEU A 106 -4.60 -0.51 12.70
CA LEU A 106 -5.99 -0.25 12.29
C LEU A 106 -6.87 -1.50 12.46
N THR A 107 -6.78 -2.16 13.63
CA THR A 107 -7.40 -3.47 13.92
C THR A 107 -8.93 -3.42 14.01
N ASN A 108 -9.51 -2.22 14.10
CA ASN A 108 -10.97 -2.02 14.13
C ASN A 108 -11.62 -2.13 12.75
N LEU A 109 -10.81 -2.27 11.70
CA LEU A 109 -11.28 -2.56 10.36
C LEU A 109 -11.75 -4.02 10.31
N GLN A 110 -13.07 -4.21 10.40
CA GLN A 110 -13.68 -5.52 10.58
C GLN A 110 -13.24 -6.52 9.50
N PHE A 111 -13.25 -7.82 9.81
CA PHE A 111 -13.08 -8.90 8.85
C PHE A 111 -14.45 -9.54 8.61
N THR A 112 -14.94 -9.57 7.37
CA THR A 112 -16.11 -10.38 7.04
C THR A 112 -15.64 -11.76 6.55
N PRO A 113 -16.18 -12.87 7.09
CA PRO A 113 -16.04 -14.16 6.46
C PRO A 113 -16.64 -14.08 5.04
N ILE A 114 -15.97 -14.64 4.04
CA ILE A 114 -16.60 -14.81 2.72
C ILE A 114 -17.75 -15.82 2.90
N GLY A 115 -18.96 -15.30 3.02
CA GLY A 115 -20.16 -16.11 3.05
C GLY A 115 -20.32 -16.82 1.70
N ASN A 116 -20.62 -18.12 1.75
CA ASN A 116 -21.12 -18.89 0.61
C ASN A 116 -22.07 -18.01 -0.22
N ILE A 117 -21.69 -17.72 -1.46
CA ILE A 117 -22.66 -17.27 -2.46
C ILE A 117 -23.53 -18.51 -2.72
N PRO A 118 -24.81 -18.55 -2.34
CA PRO A 118 -25.66 -19.64 -2.81
C PRO A 118 -25.73 -19.51 -4.32
N ASP A 119 -25.28 -20.56 -5.02
CA ASP A 119 -25.46 -20.69 -6.46
C ASP A 119 -26.92 -20.39 -6.80
N LYS A 120 -27.16 -19.31 -7.55
CA LYS A 120 -28.40 -19.10 -8.28
C LYS A 120 -28.16 -19.39 -9.74
#